data_AF-A0A2M7RSY3-F1
#
_entry.id   AF-A0A2M7RSY3-F1
#
_cell.length_a   1.000
_cell.length_b   1.000
_cell.length_c   1.000
_cell.angle_alpha   90.00
_cell.angle_beta   90.00
_cell.angle_gamma   90.00
#
_symmetry.space_group_name_H-M   'P 1'
#
loop_
_entity.id
_entity.type
_entity.pdbx_description
1 polymer ?
#
loop_
_entity_poly.entity_id
_entity_poly.type
_entity_poly.pdbx_seq_one_letter_code
_entity_poly.pdbx_strand_id
1 'polypeptide(L)'
;MNTTHLNILLTTIQNSVLKVVFVLSILSISTDKLYSQTGCGPNVPSLNVDLSSNPNGAWISPDTLRSGLCCGAVSPDRCIEFNVLLHPNAVGIIFTIFSGAIPPGALYYQLNCGTPTPIGTVLCLNGPGPHLITFCKPGNNNNQYQILSVSGPEIG
;
A
#
# COMPACT_ATOMS: atom_id res chain seq x y z
N MET A 1 -65.51 13.32 -0.08
CA MET A 1 -64.11 13.24 0.41
C MET A 1 -63.51 14.63 0.33
N ASN A 2 -63.05 15.14 1.47
CA ASN A 2 -62.73 16.55 1.69
C ASN A 2 -61.39 16.93 1.00
N THR A 3 -61.43 17.88 0.07
CA THR A 3 -60.29 18.31 -0.76
C THR A 3 -59.11 18.83 0.07
N THR A 4 -59.37 19.30 1.30
CA THR A 4 -58.36 19.75 2.26
C THR A 4 -57.46 18.63 2.76
N HIS A 5 -57.98 17.42 2.98
CA HIS A 5 -57.16 16.29 3.45
C HIS A 5 -56.21 15.75 2.37
N LEU A 6 -56.61 15.79 1.10
CA LEU A 6 -55.77 15.34 -0.01
C LEU A 6 -54.57 16.29 -0.22
N ASN A 7 -54.77 17.61 -0.09
CA ASN A 7 -53.71 18.62 -0.21
C ASN A 7 -52.67 18.55 0.93
N ILE A 8 -53.11 18.23 2.15
CA ILE A 8 -52.19 18.05 3.30
C ILE A 8 -51.34 16.78 3.13
N LEU A 9 -51.92 15.70 2.61
CA LEU A 9 -51.19 14.46 2.34
C LEU A 9 -50.13 14.67 1.25
N LEU A 10 -50.50 15.34 0.15
CA LEU A 10 -49.61 15.63 -0.98
C LEU A 10 -48.42 16.51 -0.57
N THR A 11 -48.66 17.56 0.22
CA THR A 11 -47.59 18.45 0.71
C THR A 11 -46.64 17.75 1.69
N THR A 12 -47.14 16.82 2.51
CA THR A 12 -46.31 16.02 3.43
C THR A 12 -45.42 15.02 2.68
N ILE A 13 -45.95 14.37 1.64
CA ILE A 13 -45.20 13.45 0.78
C ILE A 13 -44.11 14.22 0.00
N GLN A 14 -44.45 15.38 -0.57
CA GLN A 14 -43.51 16.21 -1.33
C GLN A 14 -42.35 16.70 -0.46
N ASN A 15 -42.61 17.11 0.79
CA ASN A 15 -41.55 17.50 1.74
C ASN A 15 -40.66 16.33 2.16
N SER A 16 -41.19 15.11 2.24
CA SER A 16 -40.44 13.91 2.59
C SER A 16 -39.53 13.45 1.45
N VAL A 17 -40.03 13.48 0.21
CA VAL A 17 -39.23 13.19 -0.99
C VAL A 17 -38.13 14.23 -1.17
N LEU A 18 -38.42 15.51 -0.93
CA LEU A 18 -37.42 16.58 -1.03
C LEU A 18 -36.28 16.41 -0.01
N LYS A 19 -36.59 15.99 1.22
CA LYS A 19 -35.58 15.65 2.24
C LYS A 19 -34.74 14.44 1.82
N VAL A 20 -35.36 13.40 1.27
CA VAL A 20 -34.65 12.20 0.81
C VAL A 20 -33.72 12.51 -0.37
N VAL A 21 -34.18 13.30 -1.35
CA VAL A 21 -33.36 13.75 -2.49
C VAL A 21 -32.20 14.64 -2.02
N PHE A 22 -32.43 15.51 -1.03
CA PHE A 22 -31.37 16.33 -0.45
C PHE A 22 -30.30 15.49 0.26
N VAL A 23 -30.70 14.48 1.05
CA VAL A 23 -29.76 13.54 1.71
C VAL A 23 -28.97 12.70 0.69
N LEU A 24 -29.62 12.19 -0.37
CA LEU A 24 -28.96 11.44 -1.45
C LEU A 24 -27.99 12.31 -2.25
N SER A 25 -28.31 13.59 -2.45
CA SER A 25 -27.44 14.55 -3.11
C SER A 25 -26.19 14.87 -2.28
N ILE A 26 -26.30 14.94 -0.94
CA ILE A 26 -25.15 15.16 -0.04
C ILE A 26 -24.20 13.97 -0.05
N LEU A 27 -24.71 12.74 -0.13
CA LEU A 27 -23.91 11.50 -0.22
C LEU A 27 -23.14 11.35 -1.55
N SER A 28 -23.52 12.12 -2.59
CA SER A 28 -22.90 12.04 -3.92
C SER A 28 -21.72 13.01 -4.11
N ILE A 29 -21.45 13.89 -3.13
CA ILE A 29 -20.49 15.01 -3.25
C ILE A 29 -19.16 14.76 -2.51
N SER A 30 -18.96 13.59 -1.89
CA SER A 30 -17.67 13.23 -1.29
C SER A 30 -16.64 12.93 -2.37
N THR A 31 -15.97 13.96 -2.89
CA THR A 31 -14.68 13.87 -3.61
C THR A 31 -13.54 13.78 -2.59
N ASP A 32 -13.65 12.83 -1.67
CA ASP A 32 -12.52 12.51 -0.82
C ASP A 32 -11.45 11.91 -1.72
N LYS A 33 -10.33 12.64 -1.87
CA LYS A 33 -9.09 12.03 -2.31
C LYS A 33 -8.73 11.02 -1.24
N LEU A 34 -9.14 9.77 -1.44
CA LEU A 34 -8.61 8.62 -0.71
C LEU A 34 -7.13 8.55 -1.06
N TYR A 35 -6.30 9.29 -0.32
CA TYR A 35 -4.90 8.94 -0.22
C TYR A 35 -4.90 7.58 0.46
N SER A 36 -4.77 6.52 -0.34
CA SER A 36 -4.08 5.34 0.15
C SER A 36 -2.81 5.86 0.82
N GLN A 37 -2.44 5.27 1.94
CA GLN A 37 -1.36 5.70 2.83
C GLN A 37 0.04 5.57 2.17
N THR A 38 0.14 5.67 0.85
CA THR A 38 1.36 5.50 0.09
C THR A 38 2.22 6.73 0.30
N GLY A 39 3.31 6.57 1.05
CA GLY A 39 4.36 7.57 1.23
C GLY A 39 5.17 7.84 -0.06
N CYS A 40 4.59 7.54 -1.22
CA CYS A 40 5.20 7.51 -2.55
C CYS A 40 4.36 8.33 -3.54
N GLY A 41 5.05 9.00 -4.47
CA GLY A 41 4.39 9.72 -5.57
C GLY A 41 3.82 8.78 -6.65
N PRO A 42 2.96 9.30 -7.54
CA PRO A 42 2.24 8.48 -8.54
C PRO A 42 3.13 7.83 -9.61
N ASN A 43 4.39 8.25 -9.70
CA ASN A 43 5.37 7.72 -10.65
C ASN A 43 6.21 6.59 -10.07
N VAL A 44 5.96 6.16 -8.84
CA VAL A 44 6.69 5.06 -8.20
C VAL A 44 6.05 3.73 -8.62
N PRO A 45 6.83 2.77 -9.13
CA PRO A 45 6.31 1.44 -9.44
C PRO A 45 5.93 0.73 -8.15
N SER A 46 4.74 0.13 -8.15
CA SER A 46 4.15 -0.56 -6.99
C SER A 46 3.95 -2.03 -7.33
N LEU A 47 4.58 -2.92 -6.56
CA LEU A 47 4.54 -4.36 -6.79
C LEU A 47 3.81 -5.08 -5.64
N ASN A 48 2.86 -5.94 -5.98
CA ASN A 48 2.19 -6.78 -5.00
C ASN A 48 2.99 -8.06 -4.76
N VAL A 49 3.27 -8.34 -3.48
CA VAL A 49 4.06 -9.48 -3.04
C VAL A 49 3.18 -10.34 -2.15
N ASP A 50 2.79 -11.51 -2.67
CA ASP A 50 1.96 -12.46 -1.93
C ASP A 50 2.81 -13.66 -1.47
N LEU A 51 3.05 -13.71 -0.15
CA LEU A 51 3.71 -14.80 0.57
C LEU A 51 2.75 -15.44 1.58
N SER A 52 1.44 -15.24 1.40
CA SER A 52 0.40 -15.72 2.34
C SER A 52 0.28 -17.23 2.43
N SER A 53 0.80 -17.97 1.44
CA SER A 53 0.70 -19.43 1.37
C SER A 53 1.82 -20.18 2.09
N ASN A 54 2.95 -19.53 2.41
CA ASN A 54 4.10 -20.17 3.03
C ASN A 54 4.86 -19.20 3.96
N PRO A 55 5.00 -19.49 5.27
CA PRO A 55 5.71 -18.61 6.20
C PRO A 55 7.23 -18.51 5.94
N ASN A 56 7.81 -19.40 5.14
CA ASN A 56 9.20 -19.36 4.67
C ASN A 56 9.29 -19.14 3.14
N GLY A 57 8.24 -18.56 2.54
CA GLY A 57 8.16 -18.33 1.10
C GLY A 57 9.19 -17.31 0.59
N ALA A 58 9.43 -17.34 -0.71
CA ALA A 58 10.29 -16.39 -1.41
C ALA A 58 9.52 -15.82 -2.61
N TRP A 59 9.66 -14.52 -2.84
CA TRP A 59 9.12 -13.84 -4.01
C TRP A 59 10.24 -13.07 -4.71
N ILE A 60 10.24 -13.10 -6.03
CA ILE A 60 11.20 -12.39 -6.89
C ILE A 60 10.39 -11.52 -7.85
N SER A 61 10.75 -10.24 -7.95
CA SER A 61 10.08 -9.30 -8.83
C SER A 61 10.38 -9.56 -10.31
N PRO A 62 9.51 -9.10 -11.22
CA PRO A 62 9.91 -8.82 -12.60
C PRO A 62 11.09 -7.85 -12.63
N ASP A 63 11.79 -7.81 -13.76
CA ASP A 63 12.82 -6.80 -13.99
C ASP A 63 12.19 -5.41 -14.02
N THR A 64 12.46 -4.60 -12.99
CA THR A 64 11.71 -3.37 -12.73
C THR A 64 12.64 -2.18 -12.52
N LEU A 65 12.37 -1.12 -13.28
CA LEU A 65 13.03 0.16 -13.12
C LEU A 65 12.42 0.96 -11.97
N ARG A 66 13.27 1.52 -11.10
CA ARG A 66 12.87 2.48 -10.07
C ARG A 66 12.54 3.86 -10.67
N SER A 67 11.45 4.47 -10.21
CA SER A 67 11.04 5.82 -10.62
C SER A 67 10.29 6.54 -9.50
N GLY A 68 10.10 7.85 -9.65
CA GLY A 68 9.45 8.66 -8.63
C GLY A 68 10.25 8.78 -7.32
N LEU A 69 9.58 9.28 -6.29
CA LEU A 69 10.14 9.57 -4.97
C LEU A 69 9.17 9.05 -3.89
N CYS A 70 9.74 8.59 -2.77
CA CYS A 70 9.02 8.13 -1.59
C CYS A 70 9.72 8.63 -0.33
N CYS A 71 9.00 8.70 0.80
CA CYS A 71 9.57 8.82 2.14
C CYS A 71 10.53 10.01 2.33
N GLY A 72 10.26 11.14 1.65
CA GLY A 72 11.12 12.33 1.69
C GLY A 72 12.41 12.21 0.88
N ALA A 73 12.59 11.13 0.11
CA ALA A 73 13.68 11.02 -0.85
C ALA A 73 13.64 12.18 -1.86
N VAL A 74 14.83 12.62 -2.27
CA VAL A 74 15.01 13.72 -3.21
C VAL A 74 15.86 13.25 -4.38
N SER A 75 15.78 13.95 -5.51
CA SER A 75 16.65 13.66 -6.67
C SER A 75 18.12 13.74 -6.24
N PRO A 76 18.98 12.76 -6.60
CA PRO A 76 18.85 11.81 -7.69
C PRO A 76 18.21 10.45 -7.35
N ASP A 77 17.64 10.27 -6.15
CA ASP A 77 17.04 9.00 -5.77
C ASP A 77 15.83 8.65 -6.62
N ARG A 78 15.66 7.35 -6.89
CA ARG A 78 14.46 6.78 -7.50
C ARG A 78 14.02 5.58 -6.69
N CYS A 79 12.71 5.46 -6.54
CA CYS A 79 12.10 4.52 -5.62
C CYS A 79 11.33 3.40 -6.31
N ILE A 80 11.04 2.36 -5.54
CA ILE A 80 10.07 1.30 -5.83
C ILE A 80 9.39 0.94 -4.52
N GLU A 81 8.12 0.58 -4.58
CA GLU A 81 7.35 0.15 -3.42
C GLU A 81 6.80 -1.28 -3.61
N PHE A 82 6.66 -1.98 -2.49
CA PHE A 82 6.16 -3.35 -2.43
C PHE A 82 5.04 -3.44 -1.40
N ASN A 83 3.87 -3.93 -1.80
CA ASN A 83 2.77 -4.26 -0.91
C ASN A 83 2.88 -5.74 -0.53
N VAL A 84 3.40 -6.01 0.65
CA VAL A 84 3.73 -7.38 1.09
C VAL A 84 2.62 -7.95 1.96
N LEU A 85 2.02 -9.04 1.51
CA LEU A 85 1.12 -9.89 2.28
C LEU A 85 1.87 -11.15 2.71
N LEU A 86 1.89 -11.43 4.00
CA LEU A 86 2.60 -12.55 4.62
C LEU A 86 1.64 -13.62 5.10
N HIS A 87 2.18 -14.84 5.26
CA HIS A 87 1.48 -15.90 5.97
C HIS A 87 1.27 -15.51 7.45
N PRO A 88 0.16 -15.92 8.11
CA PRO A 88 -0.11 -15.58 9.52
C PRO A 88 0.97 -15.98 10.53
N ASN A 89 1.73 -17.03 10.23
CA ASN A 89 2.86 -17.51 11.06
C ASN A 89 4.21 -16.87 10.71
N ALA A 90 4.26 -15.91 9.78
CA ALA A 90 5.49 -15.17 9.49
C ALA A 90 5.71 -14.08 10.55
N VAL A 91 6.97 -13.86 10.91
CA VAL A 91 7.38 -12.83 11.90
C VAL A 91 8.21 -11.72 11.30
N GLY A 92 8.56 -11.82 10.01
CA GLY A 92 9.38 -10.81 9.36
C GLY A 92 9.74 -11.16 7.92
N ILE A 93 10.57 -10.29 7.34
CA ILE A 93 11.10 -10.45 5.98
C ILE A 93 12.60 -10.18 5.91
N ILE A 94 13.22 -10.66 4.84
CA ILE A 94 14.54 -10.21 4.37
C ILE A 94 14.36 -9.66 2.96
N PHE A 95 14.77 -8.42 2.75
CA PHE A 95 14.79 -7.78 1.43
C PHE A 95 16.19 -7.83 0.82
N THR A 96 16.31 -8.25 -0.43
CA THR A 96 17.58 -8.32 -1.19
C THR A 96 17.42 -7.86 -2.64
N ILE A 97 18.53 -7.56 -3.31
CA ILE A 97 18.59 -7.41 -4.77
C ILE A 97 18.95 -8.79 -5.33
N PHE A 98 18.06 -9.39 -6.11
CA PHE A 98 18.23 -10.73 -6.66
C PHE A 98 19.16 -10.73 -7.89
N SER A 99 18.94 -9.80 -8.81
CA SER A 99 19.75 -9.67 -10.03
C SER A 99 19.76 -8.22 -10.55
N GLY A 100 20.71 -7.91 -11.42
CA GLY A 100 20.91 -6.58 -12.00
C GLY A 100 22.10 -5.84 -11.38
N ALA A 101 22.06 -4.51 -11.40
CA ALA A 101 23.11 -3.66 -10.85
C ALA A 101 22.89 -3.38 -9.37
N ILE A 102 23.90 -3.73 -8.56
CA ILE A 102 23.94 -3.38 -7.13
C ILE A 102 24.43 -1.92 -7.01
N PRO A 103 23.61 -0.98 -6.51
CA PRO A 103 24.03 0.41 -6.37
C PRO A 103 25.18 0.54 -5.34
N PRO A 104 26.12 1.47 -5.53
CA PRO A 104 27.22 1.67 -4.60
C PRO A 104 26.75 2.31 -3.29
N GLY A 105 27.52 2.06 -2.23
CA GLY A 105 27.28 2.59 -0.88
C GLY A 105 26.34 1.72 -0.06
N ALA A 106 25.90 2.25 1.08
CA ALA A 106 24.98 1.54 1.97
C ALA A 106 23.57 1.44 1.34
N LEU A 107 22.94 0.28 1.50
CA LEU A 107 21.64 -0.04 0.93
C LEU A 107 20.63 -0.25 2.05
N TYR A 108 19.56 0.55 2.05
CA TYR A 108 18.50 0.51 3.05
C TYR A 108 17.12 0.47 2.38
N TYR A 109 16.18 -0.18 3.05
CA TYR A 109 14.75 -0.14 2.75
C TYR A 109 13.97 0.35 3.98
N GLN A 110 12.73 0.78 3.81
CA GLN A 110 11.91 1.30 4.89
C GLN A 110 10.55 0.62 4.91
N LEU A 111 10.03 0.33 6.11
CA LEU A 111 8.63 -0.04 6.32
C LEU A 111 7.81 1.20 6.60
N ASN A 112 6.76 1.44 5.83
CA ASN A 112 5.83 2.56 6.02
C ASN A 112 6.55 3.92 6.17
N CYS A 113 7.62 4.13 5.40
CA CYS A 113 8.50 5.32 5.52
C CYS A 113 9.10 5.57 6.92
N GLY A 114 9.25 4.52 7.73
CA GLY A 114 9.87 4.58 9.04
C GLY A 114 11.39 4.44 9.01
N THR A 115 11.96 3.83 10.04
CA THR A 115 13.42 3.69 10.21
C THR A 115 14.05 2.88 9.05
N PRO A 116 15.14 3.37 8.43
CA PRO A 116 15.89 2.62 7.43
C PRO A 116 16.45 1.31 7.98
N THR A 117 16.19 0.22 7.29
CA THR A 117 16.68 -1.13 7.60
C THR A 117 17.68 -1.57 6.53
N PRO A 118 18.89 -2.07 6.89
CA PRO A 118 19.86 -2.51 5.91
C PRO A 118 19.35 -3.70 5.07
N ILE A 119 19.64 -3.68 3.77
CA ILE A 119 19.39 -4.84 2.89
C ILE A 119 20.07 -6.10 3.43
N GLY A 120 19.43 -7.26 3.26
CA GLY A 120 19.95 -8.56 3.69
C GLY A 120 19.80 -8.84 5.19
N THR A 121 19.23 -7.91 5.97
CA THR A 121 18.90 -8.12 7.38
C THR A 121 17.42 -8.39 7.57
N VAL A 122 17.09 -9.12 8.64
CA VAL A 122 15.71 -9.44 9.02
C VAL A 122 15.03 -8.20 9.56
N LEU A 123 13.90 -7.82 8.97
CA LEU A 123 12.95 -6.86 9.53
C LEU A 123 11.77 -7.62 10.15
N CYS A 124 11.58 -7.48 11.45
CA CYS A 124 10.41 -8.03 12.14
C CYS A 124 9.15 -7.24 11.76
N LEU A 125 8.07 -7.96 11.47
CA LEU A 125 6.78 -7.40 11.06
C LEU A 125 5.65 -7.98 11.92
N ASN A 126 4.65 -7.16 12.21
CA ASN A 126 3.51 -7.58 13.03
C ASN A 126 2.32 -7.94 12.13
N GLY A 127 1.92 -9.21 12.18
CA GLY A 127 0.75 -9.73 11.47
C GLY A 127 0.95 -9.86 9.95
N PRO A 128 -0.11 -10.32 9.23
CA PRO A 128 -0.02 -10.65 7.81
C PRO A 128 0.24 -9.47 6.87
N GLY A 129 -0.10 -8.23 7.26
CA GLY A 129 -0.02 -7.05 6.40
C GLY A 129 -1.39 -6.60 5.85
N PRO A 130 -1.43 -5.82 4.75
CA PRO A 130 -0.30 -5.51 3.88
C PRO A 130 0.75 -4.60 4.53
N HIS A 131 2.02 -4.91 4.31
CA HIS A 131 3.17 -4.11 4.74
C HIS A 131 3.73 -3.34 3.55
N LEU A 132 3.83 -2.02 3.65
CA LEU A 132 4.40 -1.19 2.59
C LEU A 132 5.91 -1.07 2.77
N ILE A 133 6.67 -1.69 1.88
CA ILE A 133 8.13 -1.63 1.86
C ILE A 133 8.58 -0.70 0.73
N THR A 134 9.48 0.23 1.02
CA THR A 134 10.04 1.15 0.03
C THR A 134 11.55 1.01 -0.06
N PHE A 135 12.06 1.05 -1.29
CA PHE A 135 13.49 1.07 -1.56
C PHE A 135 13.84 2.22 -2.50
N CYS A 136 14.67 3.16 -2.04
CA CYS A 136 15.08 4.34 -2.77
C CYS A 136 16.61 4.41 -2.85
N LYS A 137 17.15 4.67 -4.05
CA LYS A 137 18.60 4.84 -4.25
C LYS A 137 18.85 5.64 -5.53
N PRO A 138 20.03 6.26 -5.74
CA PRO A 138 20.33 6.85 -7.03
C PRO A 138 20.39 5.80 -8.14
N GLY A 139 20.23 6.27 -9.38
CA GLY A 139 20.33 5.46 -10.59
C GLY A 139 19.00 4.90 -11.08
N ASN A 140 19.05 4.41 -12.31
CA ASN A 140 17.94 3.92 -13.14
C ASN A 140 18.42 2.63 -13.79
N ASN A 141 18.82 1.65 -12.98
CA ASN A 141 19.12 0.33 -13.48
C ASN A 141 17.90 -0.56 -13.24
N ASN A 142 17.55 -1.31 -14.26
CA ASN A 142 16.63 -2.43 -14.20
C ASN A 142 17.21 -3.51 -13.27
N ASN A 143 16.45 -3.88 -12.25
CA ASN A 143 16.83 -4.89 -11.26
C ASN A 143 15.65 -5.80 -10.96
N GLN A 144 15.96 -7.02 -10.52
CA GLN A 144 15.02 -7.88 -9.81
C GLN A 144 15.29 -7.80 -8.30
N TYR A 145 14.22 -7.69 -7.54
CA TYR A 145 14.24 -7.63 -6.08
C TYR A 145 13.70 -8.93 -5.52
N GLN A 146 14.17 -9.32 -4.34
CA GLN A 146 13.68 -10.51 -3.65
C GLN A 146 13.22 -10.14 -2.24
N ILE A 147 12.10 -10.75 -1.85
CA ILE A 147 11.56 -10.71 -0.49
C ILE A 147 11.42 -12.15 -0.01
N LEU A 148 12.13 -12.47 1.06
CA LEU A 148 12.03 -13.76 1.76
C LEU A 148 11.18 -13.56 3.01
N SER A 149 10.20 -14.43 3.23
CA SER A 149 9.44 -14.49 4.48
C SER A 149 10.22 -15.30 5.52
N VAL A 150 10.15 -14.87 6.78
CA VAL A 150 10.76 -15.56 7.92
C VAL A 150 9.64 -16.08 8.81
N SER A 151 9.59 -17.40 9.01
CA SER A 151 8.64 -18.03 9.94
C SER A 151 8.96 -17.72 11.40
N GLY A 152 7.93 -17.63 12.24
CA GLY A 152 8.10 -17.59 13.68
C GLY A 152 8.62 -18.92 14.24
N PRO A 153 9.13 -18.92 15.49
CA PRO A 153 9.57 -20.15 16.14
C PRO A 153 8.41 -21.15 16.24
N GLU A 154 8.63 -22.37 15.76
CA GLU A 154 7.72 -23.49 16.00
C GLU A 154 7.89 -23.93 17.46
N ILE A 155 6.83 -23.75 18.27
CA ILE A 155 6.75 -24.40 19.58
C ILE A 155 6.47 -25.89 19.34
N GLY A 156 7.52 -26.70 19.43
CA GLY A 156 7.45 -28.16 19.46
C GLY A 156 7.07 -28.71 20.83
#